data_AF-A0A9Q3BW82-F1
#
_entry.id   AF-A0A9Q3BW82-F1
#
_cell.length_a   1.000
_cell.length_b   1.000
_cell.length_c   1.000
_cell.angle_alpha   90.00
_cell.angle_beta   90.00
_cell.angle_gamma   90.00
#
_symmetry.space_group_name_H-M   'P 1'
#
loop_
_entity.id
_entity.type
_entity.pdbx_description
1 polymer ?
#
loop_
_entity_poly.entity_id
_entity_poly.type
_entity_poly.pdbx_seq_one_letter_code
_entity_poly.pdbx_strand_id
1 'polypeptide(L)'
;MGILVLYCLNLQPRGQFQPKYTCLAGVIPSPKQPNMITINNILKPLVDELMELNWEVAIKTPNYPHVRRVIIRLVGLFGDIIATHKVGGFMSHSAKHFFSWCEIEENKRVELMLGKGGKKREFLGASHQWKDARTV
;
A
#
# COMPACT_ATOMS: atom_id res chain seq x y z
N MET A 1 -6.34 -15.30 9.21
CA MET A 1 -5.11 -14.60 9.64
C MET A 1 -4.47 -14.00 8.40
N GLY A 2 -4.22 -12.69 8.38
CA GLY A 2 -3.47 -12.02 7.31
C GLY A 2 -2.10 -11.56 7.82
N ILE A 3 -1.14 -11.36 6.92
CA ILE A 3 0.22 -10.96 7.28
C ILE A 3 0.64 -9.77 6.40
N LEU A 4 1.25 -8.78 7.02
CA LEU A 4 1.87 -7.64 6.35
C LEU A 4 3.36 -7.82 6.31
N VAL A 5 3.91 -7.82 5.10
CA VAL A 5 5.31 -8.15 4.86
C VAL A 5 5.94 -7.08 3.98
N LEU A 6 7.09 -6.57 4.40
CA LEU A 6 7.91 -5.65 3.62
C LEU A 6 9.09 -6.39 2.99
N TYR A 7 9.29 -6.15 1.69
CA TYR A 7 10.38 -6.72 0.90
C TYR A 7 11.36 -5.63 0.47
N CYS A 8 12.66 -5.92 0.59
CA CYS A 8 13.71 -5.02 0.11
C CYS A 8 13.96 -5.25 -1.38
N LEU A 9 13.41 -4.37 -2.23
CA LEU A 9 13.51 -4.49 -3.68
C LEU A 9 14.91 -4.12 -4.25
N ASN A 10 15.81 -3.58 -3.42
CA ASN A 10 17.20 -3.31 -3.81
C ASN A 10 18.04 -4.59 -3.91
N LEU A 11 17.53 -5.73 -3.44
CA LEU A 11 18.19 -7.02 -3.57
C LEU A 11 17.96 -7.62 -4.96
N GLN A 12 18.85 -8.51 -5.38
CA GLN A 12 18.65 -9.29 -6.61
C GLN A 12 17.35 -10.10 -6.52
N PRO A 13 16.64 -10.35 -7.64
CA PRO A 13 15.32 -11.01 -7.62
C PRO A 13 15.28 -12.33 -6.85
N ARG A 14 16.35 -13.13 -6.93
CA ARG A 14 16.48 -14.41 -6.20
C ARG A 14 16.54 -14.27 -4.67
N GLY A 15 16.90 -13.09 -4.17
CA GLY A 15 17.03 -12.77 -2.75
C GLY A 15 15.84 -11.99 -2.17
N GLN A 16 15.06 -11.28 -3.00
CA GLN A 16 14.01 -10.36 -2.54
C GLN A 16 12.95 -11.02 -1.65
N PHE A 17 12.56 -12.27 -1.96
CA PHE A 17 11.50 -12.99 -1.26
C PHE A 17 12.01 -14.01 -0.24
N GLN A 18 13.31 -13.99 0.08
CA GLN A 18 13.84 -14.88 1.09
C GLN A 18 13.44 -14.39 2.49
N PRO A 19 13.01 -15.28 3.40
CA PRO A 19 12.61 -14.89 4.76
C PRO A 19 13.68 -14.08 5.50
N LYS A 20 14.97 -14.36 5.26
CA LYS A 20 16.11 -13.65 5.85
C LYS A 20 16.16 -12.15 5.50
N TYR A 21 15.63 -11.76 4.34
CA TYR A 21 15.68 -10.38 3.83
C TYR A 21 14.30 -9.70 3.81
N THR A 22 13.39 -10.25 4.58
CA THR A 22 11.99 -9.85 4.64
C THR A 22 11.66 -9.36 6.04
N CYS A 23 10.86 -8.30 6.15
CA CYS A 23 10.43 -7.77 7.44
C CYS A 23 8.94 -8.04 7.64
N LEU A 24 8.60 -8.75 8.72
CA LEU A 24 7.22 -8.91 9.17
C LEU A 24 6.78 -7.61 9.84
N ALA A 25 5.94 -6.84 9.16
CA ALA A 25 5.49 -5.52 9.61
C ALA A 25 4.20 -5.58 10.44
N GLY A 26 3.42 -6.65 10.31
CA GLY A 26 2.19 -6.78 11.09
C GLY A 26 1.42 -8.07 10.85
N VAL A 27 0.51 -8.35 11.78
CA VAL A 27 -0.41 -9.49 11.72
C VAL A 27 -1.83 -8.96 11.76
N ILE A 28 -2.66 -9.41 10.82
CA ILE A 28 -4.06 -9.06 10.74
C ILE A 28 -4.89 -10.17 11.40
N PRO A 29 -5.59 -9.88 12.51
CA PRO A 29 -6.25 -10.90 13.31
C PRO A 29 -7.38 -11.63 12.56
N SER A 30 -7.50 -12.94 12.82
CA SER A 30 -8.67 -13.79 12.47
C SER A 30 -9.76 -13.67 13.54
N PRO A 31 -11.02 -14.12 13.31
CA PRO A 31 -11.50 -15.00 12.23
C PRO A 31 -12.17 -14.29 11.05
N LYS A 32 -12.66 -13.07 11.24
CA LYS A 32 -13.40 -12.33 10.21
C LYS A 32 -12.45 -11.54 9.34
N GLN A 33 -12.82 -11.38 8.06
CA GLN A 33 -12.07 -10.51 7.17
C GLN A 33 -12.13 -9.08 7.72
N PRO A 34 -10.98 -8.40 7.90
CA PRO A 34 -10.96 -7.03 8.42
C PRO A 34 -11.67 -6.08 7.44
N ASN A 35 -12.39 -5.12 8.00
CA ASN A 35 -12.96 -4.02 7.23
C ASN A 35 -11.89 -2.95 6.95
N MET A 36 -12.21 -1.98 6.09
CA MET A 36 -11.33 -0.87 5.72
C MET A 36 -10.78 -0.10 6.94
N ILE A 37 -11.61 0.15 7.95
CA ILE A 37 -11.23 0.91 9.16
C ILE A 37 -10.19 0.13 9.97
N THR A 38 -10.44 -1.16 10.19
CA THR A 38 -9.51 -2.05 10.89
C THR A 38 -8.17 -2.13 10.16
N ILE A 39 -8.19 -2.28 8.83
CA ILE A 39 -6.96 -2.30 8.02
C ILE A 39 -6.20 -0.98 8.15
N ASN A 40 -6.88 0.16 8.03
CA ASN A 40 -6.26 1.48 8.18
C ASN A 40 -5.63 1.68 9.56
N ASN A 41 -6.30 1.23 10.63
CA ASN A 41 -5.75 1.32 11.99
C ASN A 41 -4.50 0.46 12.17
N ILE A 42 -4.48 -0.75 11.59
CA ILE A 42 -3.30 -1.63 11.61
C ILE A 42 -2.15 -1.02 10.80
N LEU A 43 -2.44 -0.41 9.65
CA LEU A 43 -1.44 0.16 8.75
C LEU A 43 -0.93 1.53 9.20
N LYS A 44 -1.70 2.29 9.99
CA LYS A 44 -1.37 3.64 10.44
C LYS A 44 0.08 3.77 10.95
N PRO A 45 0.55 2.98 11.94
CA PRO A 45 1.93 3.11 12.43
C PRO A 45 2.97 2.85 11.35
N LEU A 46 2.74 1.82 10.52
CA LEU A 46 3.64 1.48 9.41
C LEU A 46 3.73 2.61 8.38
N VAL A 47 2.59 3.22 8.04
CA VAL A 47 2.53 4.34 7.11
C VAL A 47 3.23 5.57 7.68
N ASP A 48 3.03 5.86 8.97
CA ASP A 48 3.67 7.00 9.63
C ASP A 48 5.21 6.83 9.65
N GLU A 49 5.71 5.64 9.98
CA GLU A 49 7.16 5.32 9.89
C GLU A 49 7.69 5.42 8.45
N LEU A 50 6.97 4.87 7.47
CA LEU A 50 7.38 4.96 6.06
C LEU A 50 7.38 6.40 5.55
N MET A 51 6.53 7.27 6.10
CA MET A 51 6.57 8.69 5.80
C MET A 51 7.83 9.33 6.36
N GLU A 52 8.19 9.07 7.62
CA GLU A 52 9.45 9.56 8.20
C GLU A 52 10.68 9.08 7.41
N LEU A 53 10.69 7.82 6.99
CA LEU A 53 11.78 7.21 6.23
C LEU A 53 11.83 7.63 4.74
N ASN A 54 10.81 8.36 4.28
CA ASN A 54 10.81 8.97 2.94
C ASN A 54 11.71 10.20 2.87
N TRP A 55 12.15 10.72 4.02
CA TRP A 55 13.26 11.66 4.14
C TRP A 55 14.57 10.93 4.45
N GLU A 56 15.69 11.63 4.29
CA GLU A 56 17.00 11.07 4.55
C GLU A 56 17.21 10.82 6.04
N VAL A 57 17.43 9.56 6.42
CA VAL A 57 17.72 9.14 7.79
C VAL A 57 19.15 8.64 7.94
N ALA A 58 19.75 8.94 9.08
CA ALA A 58 21.11 8.56 9.45
C ALA A 58 21.11 7.26 10.24
N ILE A 59 21.65 6.18 9.66
CA ILE A 59 21.69 4.84 10.28
C ILE A 59 23.14 4.47 10.58
N LYS A 60 23.41 4.11 11.84
CA LYS A 60 24.67 3.45 12.23
C LYS A 60 24.52 1.96 11.95
N THR A 61 25.51 1.38 11.26
CA THR A 61 25.50 -0.06 10.94
C THR A 61 26.75 -0.69 11.53
N PRO A 62 26.66 -1.85 12.23
CA PRO A 62 27.79 -2.40 12.98
C PRO A 62 29.07 -2.63 12.15
N ASN A 63 28.90 -2.99 10.86
CA ASN A 63 30.01 -3.30 9.96
C ASN A 63 30.58 -2.09 9.20
N TYR A 64 30.08 -0.88 9.47
CA TYR A 64 30.54 0.32 8.77
C TYR A 64 30.85 1.45 9.78
N PRO A 65 32.10 1.94 9.83
CA PRO A 65 32.53 2.91 10.84
C PRO A 65 31.88 4.29 10.67
N HIS A 66 31.35 4.59 9.48
CA HIS A 66 30.67 5.84 9.18
C HIS A 66 29.15 5.68 9.15
N VAL A 67 28.45 6.73 9.61
CA VAL A 67 27.00 6.85 9.51
C VAL A 67 26.59 6.81 8.05
N ARG A 68 25.58 6.00 7.73
CA ARG A 68 25.01 5.92 6.38
C ARG A 68 23.72 6.71 6.32
N ARG A 69 23.57 7.48 5.25
CA ARG A 69 22.34 8.18 4.92
C ARG A 69 21.50 7.29 4.00
N VAL A 70 20.25 7.05 4.38
CA VAL A 70 19.36 6.12 3.69
C VAL A 70 18.01 6.80 3.48
N ILE A 71 17.39 6.54 2.34
CA ILE A 71 16.01 6.91 2.03
C ILE A 71 15.28 5.62 1.69
N ILE A 72 14.10 5.42 2.27
CA ILE A 72 13.25 4.26 1.98
C ILE A 72 12.01 4.76 1.24
N ARG A 73 11.66 4.08 0.15
CA ARG A 73 10.48 4.40 -0.65
C ARG A 73 9.63 3.15 -0.81
N LEU A 74 8.33 3.30 -0.56
CA LEU A 74 7.35 2.27 -0.88
C LEU A 74 7.08 2.29 -2.39
N VAL A 75 7.35 1.17 -3.06
CA VAL A 75 7.26 1.07 -4.53
C VAL A 75 5.94 0.42 -4.98
N GLY A 76 5.37 -0.49 -4.18
CA GLY A 76 4.15 -1.19 -4.57
C GLY A 76 3.53 -2.01 -3.45
N LEU A 77 2.26 -2.38 -3.68
CA LEU A 77 1.50 -3.30 -2.85
C LEU A 77 1.41 -4.64 -3.56
N PHE A 78 1.77 -5.71 -2.87
CA PHE A 78 1.70 -7.08 -3.38
C PHE A 78 0.71 -7.88 -2.54
N GLY A 79 -0.15 -8.66 -3.20
CA GLY A 79 -1.16 -9.48 -2.55
C GLY A 79 -2.25 -9.89 -3.54
N ASP A 80 -3.25 -10.61 -3.04
CA ASP A 80 -4.45 -10.86 -3.84
C ASP A 80 -5.20 -9.55 -4.11
N ILE A 81 -6.06 -9.57 -5.14
CA ILE A 81 -6.78 -8.38 -5.59
C ILE A 81 -7.66 -7.78 -4.49
N ILE A 82 -8.26 -8.59 -3.62
CA ILE A 82 -9.15 -8.10 -2.57
C ILE A 82 -8.34 -7.39 -1.47
N ALA A 83 -7.23 -7.99 -1.04
CA ALA A 83 -6.34 -7.40 -0.05
C ALA A 83 -5.72 -6.10 -0.55
N THR A 84 -5.16 -6.11 -1.77
CA THR A 84 -4.57 -4.91 -2.38
C THR A 84 -5.59 -3.81 -2.61
N HIS A 85 -6.84 -4.15 -2.95
CA HIS A 85 -7.91 -3.15 -3.07
C HIS A 85 -8.23 -2.49 -1.74
N LYS A 86 -8.38 -3.26 -0.67
CA LYS A 86 -8.66 -2.71 0.66
C LYS A 86 -7.50 -1.86 1.19
N VAL A 87 -6.27 -2.27 0.96
CA VAL A 87 -5.07 -1.52 1.41
C VAL A 87 -4.86 -0.27 0.55
N GLY A 88 -5.03 -0.38 -0.77
CA GLY A 88 -4.81 0.72 -1.72
C GLY A 88 -5.96 1.72 -1.82
N GLY A 89 -7.08 1.46 -1.13
CA GLY A 89 -8.30 2.27 -1.27
C GLY A 89 -8.94 2.14 -2.65
N PHE A 90 -8.72 1.00 -3.34
CA PHE A 90 -9.40 0.70 -4.59
C PHE A 90 -10.82 0.20 -4.34
N MET A 91 -11.67 0.40 -5.33
CA MET A 91 -13.08 0.00 -5.26
C MET A 91 -13.22 -1.53 -5.17
N SER A 92 -14.30 -2.02 -4.53
CA SER A 92 -14.55 -3.46 -4.42
C SER A 92 -14.84 -4.10 -5.77
N HIS A 93 -14.74 -5.43 -5.84
CA HIS A 93 -15.13 -6.21 -7.02
C HIS A 93 -16.63 -6.05 -7.41
N SER A 94 -17.45 -5.53 -6.49
CA SER A 94 -18.88 -5.26 -6.67
C SER A 94 -19.17 -3.79 -6.99
N ALA A 95 -18.13 -2.97 -7.17
CA ALA A 95 -18.30 -1.57 -7.48
C ALA A 95 -18.75 -1.37 -8.93
N LYS A 96 -19.53 -0.31 -9.15
CA LYS A 96 -20.00 0.05 -10.48
C LYS A 96 -18.88 0.50 -11.43
N HIS A 97 -17.72 0.89 -10.90
CA HIS A 97 -16.56 1.30 -11.68
C HIS A 97 -15.42 0.28 -11.51
N PHE A 98 -14.72 -0.02 -12.61
CA PHE A 98 -13.68 -1.05 -12.65
C PHE A 98 -12.38 -0.67 -11.94
N PHE A 99 -11.98 0.60 -11.99
CA PHE A 99 -10.71 1.07 -11.47
C PHE A 99 -10.89 2.44 -10.81
N SER A 100 -10.11 2.72 -9.76
CA SER A 100 -10.06 4.08 -9.18
C SER A 100 -9.50 5.14 -10.14
N TRP A 101 -9.00 4.71 -11.31
CA TRP A 101 -8.42 5.57 -12.37
C TRP A 101 -9.31 5.66 -13.60
N CYS A 102 -10.44 4.97 -13.59
CA CYS A 102 -11.33 4.86 -14.75
C CYS A 102 -12.76 5.06 -14.27
N GLU A 103 -13.39 6.15 -14.71
CA GLU A 103 -14.79 6.46 -14.41
C GLU A 103 -15.77 5.61 -15.26
N ILE A 104 -15.26 4.68 -16.06
CA ILE A 104 -16.09 3.81 -16.89
C ILE A 104 -16.85 2.82 -16.00
N GLU A 105 -18.16 2.80 -16.18
CA GLU A 105 -19.06 1.87 -15.51
C GLU A 105 -18.92 0.44 -16.05
N GLU A 106 -19.31 -0.54 -15.22
CA GLU A 106 -19.25 -1.96 -15.56
C GLU A 106 -19.92 -2.30 -16.91
N ASN A 107 -21.08 -1.68 -17.15
CA ASN A 107 -21.90 -1.83 -18.35
C ASN A 107 -21.23 -1.31 -19.64
N LYS A 108 -20.16 -0.52 -19.54
CA LYS A 108 -19.44 0.10 -20.67
C LYS A 108 -18.04 -0.46 -20.85
N ARG A 109 -17.80 -1.69 -20.37
CA ARG A 109 -16.49 -2.37 -20.46
C ARG A 109 -15.87 -2.36 -21.86
N VAL A 110 -16.68 -2.40 -22.91
CA VAL A 110 -16.22 -2.39 -24.31
C VAL A 110 -15.54 -1.07 -24.70
N GLU A 111 -15.77 0.00 -23.95
CA GLU A 111 -15.19 1.33 -24.13
C GLU A 111 -13.90 1.53 -23.32
N LEU A 112 -13.39 0.47 -22.65
CA LEU A 112 -12.15 0.53 -21.88
C LEU A 112 -10.97 0.92 -22.77
N MET A 113 -10.48 2.13 -22.55
CA MET A 113 -9.23 2.63 -23.09
C MET A 113 -8.20 2.69 -21.96
N LEU A 114 -6.91 2.59 -22.30
CA LEU A 114 -5.84 2.90 -21.35
C LEU A 114 -5.98 4.37 -20.95
N GLY A 115 -6.41 4.61 -19.71
CA GLY A 115 -6.58 5.95 -19.16
C GLY A 115 -5.24 6.65 -18.95
N LYS A 116 -5.25 7.98 -18.93
CA LYS A 116 -4.10 8.75 -18.44
C LYS A 116 -3.95 8.47 -16.94
N GLY A 117 -2.74 8.16 -16.49
CA GLY A 117 -2.47 7.95 -15.07
C GLY A 117 -2.95 9.16 -14.26
N GLY A 118 -3.74 8.92 -13.20
CA GLY A 118 -4.29 10.01 -12.40
C GLY A 118 -3.21 10.79 -11.65
N LYS A 119 -3.51 12.03 -11.26
CA LYS A 119 -2.53 12.86 -10.54
C LYS A 119 -2.57 12.52 -9.06
N LYS A 120 -1.39 12.45 -8.42
CA LYS A 120 -1.25 12.22 -6.96
C LYS A 120 -2.19 13.11 -6.12
N ARG A 121 -2.37 14.38 -6.51
CA ARG A 121 -3.24 15.34 -5.80
C ARG A 121 -4.71 14.92 -5.83
N GLU A 122 -5.19 14.40 -6.95
CA GLU A 122 -6.58 13.94 -7.10
C GLU A 122 -6.84 12.73 -6.18
N PHE A 123 -5.91 11.76 -6.13
CA PHE A 123 -6.00 10.63 -5.20
C PHE A 123 -6.00 11.04 -3.75
N LEU A 124 -5.08 11.93 -3.36
CA LEU A 124 -5.04 12.42 -1.98
C LEU A 124 -6.34 13.14 -1.62
N GLY A 125 -6.88 13.96 -2.52
CA GLY A 125 -8.15 14.63 -2.34
C GLY A 125 -9.31 13.65 -2.08
N ALA A 126 -9.45 12.64 -2.93
CA ALA A 126 -10.47 11.60 -2.77
C ALA A 126 -10.28 10.80 -1.46
N SER A 127 -9.04 10.44 -1.11
CA SER A 127 -8.75 9.72 0.14
C SER A 127 -9.07 10.54 1.39
N HIS A 128 -8.81 11.85 1.38
CA HIS A 128 -9.20 12.75 2.47
C HIS A 128 -10.72 12.85 2.59
N GLN A 129 -11.42 13.06 1.48
CA GLN A 129 -12.89 13.10 1.47
C GLN A 129 -13.50 11.80 1.99
N TRP A 130 -12.96 10.64 1.60
CA TRP A 130 -13.42 9.34 2.11
C TRP A 130 -13.17 9.18 3.60
N LYS A 131 -12.00 9.62 4.10
CA LYS A 131 -11.65 9.56 5.52
C LYS A 131 -12.59 10.42 6.37
N ASP A 132 -12.99 11.58 5.85
CA ASP A 132 -13.84 12.55 6.55
C ASP A 132 -15.33 12.29 6.33
N ALA A 133 -15.69 11.44 5.36
CA ALA A 133 -17.07 11.04 5.11
C ALA A 133 -17.60 10.24 6.30
N ARG A 134 -18.82 10.58 6.76
CA ARG A 134 -19.52 9.77 7.75
C ARG A 134 -19.88 8.43 7.10
N THR A 135 -19.45 7.33 7.72
CA THR A 135 -19.97 6.00 7.40
C THR A 135 -21.48 6.00 7.65
N VAL A 136 -22.26 5.89 6.58
CA VAL A 136 -23.70 5.65 6.62
C VAL A 136 -23.96 4.21 7.02
#